data_AF-A0A6L8UXU9-F1
#
_entry.id   AF-A0A6L8UXU9-F1
#
_cell.length_a   1.000
_cell.length_b   1.000
_cell.length_c   1.000
_cell.angle_alpha   90.00
_cell.angle_beta   90.00
_cell.angle_gamma   90.00
#
_symmetry.space_group_name_H-M   'P 1'
#
loop_
_entity.id
_entity.type
_entity.pdbx_description
1 polymer ?
#
loop_
_entity_poly.entity_id
_entity_poly.type
_entity_poly.pdbx_seq_one_letter_code
_entity_poly.pdbx_strand_id
1 'polypeptide(L)'
;MTKTDSSLQSQNPISSAQNSADNVHQAVNHALSHPTPQTLQEARNAIGKAENALDQATDQSDAPAVQQAAESLSEDEARLQSLE
;
A
#
# COMPACT_ATOMS: atom_id res chain seq x y z
N MET A 1 -16.43 -19.86 16.90
CA MET A 1 -15.87 -19.75 15.52
C MET A 1 -16.26 -18.38 14.98
N THR A 2 -15.40 -17.37 15.14
CA THR A 2 -15.62 -15.99 14.69
C THR A 2 -14.79 -15.73 13.44
N LYS A 3 -15.30 -16.13 12.27
CA LYS A 3 -14.69 -15.85 10.95
C LYS A 3 -15.38 -14.69 10.22
N THR A 4 -16.33 -14.02 10.87
CA THR A 4 -17.19 -13.01 10.20
C THR A 4 -16.60 -11.60 10.25
N ASP A 5 -15.78 -11.29 11.25
CA ASP A 5 -15.22 -9.94 11.42
C ASP A 5 -14.16 -9.58 10.35
N SER A 6 -13.28 -10.52 9.97
CA SER A 6 -12.26 -10.27 8.92
C SER A 6 -12.87 -9.94 7.57
N SER A 7 -14.04 -10.50 7.25
CA SER A 7 -14.71 -10.31 5.96
C SER A 7 -15.30 -8.91 5.80
N LEU A 8 -15.77 -8.29 6.89
CA LEU A 8 -16.33 -6.94 6.89
C LEU A 8 -15.24 -5.87 6.98
N GLN A 9 -14.15 -6.14 7.70
CA GLN A 9 -12.99 -5.24 7.74
C GLN A 9 -12.26 -5.19 6.40
N SER A 10 -12.21 -6.32 5.67
CA SER A 10 -11.62 -6.38 4.33
C SER A 10 -12.42 -5.64 3.25
N GLN A 11 -13.64 -5.16 3.56
CA GLN A 11 -14.53 -4.47 2.61
C GLN A 11 -14.57 -2.95 2.81
N ASN A 12 -13.81 -2.40 3.77
CA ASN A 12 -13.73 -0.96 3.96
C ASN A 12 -12.59 -0.37 3.09
N PRO A 13 -12.87 0.58 2.18
CA PRO A 13 -11.88 1.26 1.35
C PRO A 13 -10.70 1.83 2.15
N ILE A 14 -10.95 2.37 3.35
CA ILE A 14 -9.90 2.91 4.23
C ILE A 14 -8.94 1.79 4.67
N SER A 15 -9.49 0.65 5.11
CA SER A 15 -8.66 -0.50 5.50
C SER A 15 -7.92 -1.11 4.32
N SER A 16 -8.53 -1.12 3.13
CA SER A 16 -7.87 -1.53 1.89
C SER A 16 -6.69 -0.62 1.53
N ALA A 17 -6.83 0.70 1.68
CA ALA A 17 -5.75 1.66 1.47
C ALA A 17 -4.60 1.46 2.46
N GLN A 18 -4.91 1.34 3.76
CA GLN A 18 -3.89 1.10 4.80
C GLN A 18 -3.12 -0.21 4.58
N ASN A 19 -3.84 -1.32 4.36
CA ASN A 19 -3.21 -2.61 4.10
C ASN A 19 -2.36 -2.58 2.83
N SER A 20 -2.78 -1.82 1.81
CA SER A 20 -2.02 -1.71 0.57
C SER A 20 -0.75 -0.89 0.76
N ALA A 21 -0.79 0.20 1.53
CA ALA A 21 0.39 0.95 1.92
C ALA A 21 1.38 0.08 2.74
N ASP A 22 0.90 -0.72 3.69
CA ASP A 22 1.75 -1.65 4.44
C ASP A 22 2.42 -2.70 3.52
N ASN A 23 1.70 -3.21 2.52
CA ASN A 23 2.25 -4.14 1.54
C ASN A 23 3.33 -3.49 0.67
N VAL A 24 3.12 -2.23 0.27
CA VAL A 24 4.13 -1.43 -0.45
C VAL A 24 5.39 -1.31 0.38
N HIS A 25 5.25 -0.92 1.64
CA HIS A 25 6.38 -0.77 2.56
C HIS A 25 7.23 -2.05 2.64
N GLN A 26 6.57 -3.20 2.79
CA GLN A 26 7.25 -4.50 2.82
C GLN A 26 7.96 -4.81 1.50
N ALA A 27 7.31 -4.57 0.36
CA ALA A 27 7.88 -4.84 -0.95
C ALA A 27 9.07 -3.92 -1.27
N VAL A 28 8.98 -2.64 -0.93
CA VAL A 28 10.08 -1.68 -1.07
C VAL A 28 11.25 -2.05 -0.16
N ASN A 29 11.00 -2.40 1.10
CA ASN A 29 12.06 -2.88 2.00
C ASN A 29 12.75 -4.14 1.47
N HIS A 30 11.98 -5.04 0.85
CA HIS A 30 12.54 -6.23 0.21
C HIS A 30 13.43 -5.85 -0.98
N ALA A 31 12.98 -4.92 -1.83
CA ALA A 31 13.77 -4.40 -2.95
C ALA A 31 15.03 -3.66 -2.50
N LEU A 32 14.96 -2.85 -1.43
CA LEU A 32 16.11 -2.16 -0.82
C LEU A 32 17.15 -3.16 -0.31
N SER A 33 16.69 -4.26 0.29
CA SER A 33 17.59 -5.30 0.82
C SER A 33 18.21 -6.17 -0.28
N HIS A 34 17.45 -6.44 -1.35
CA HIS A 34 17.87 -7.27 -2.47
C HIS A 34 17.39 -6.67 -3.79
N PRO A 35 18.11 -5.68 -4.36
CA PRO A 35 17.68 -4.99 -5.56
C PRO A 35 17.87 -5.90 -6.78
N THR A 36 16.79 -6.56 -7.19
CA THR A 36 16.72 -7.42 -8.36
C THR A 36 15.54 -6.99 -9.22
N PRO A 37 15.53 -7.33 -10.53
CA PRO A 37 14.39 -7.01 -11.38
C PRO A 37 13.05 -7.55 -10.83
N GLN A 38 13.08 -8.69 -10.14
CA GLN A 38 11.90 -9.29 -9.54
C GLN A 38 11.39 -8.47 -8.34
N THR A 39 12.26 -8.15 -7.38
CA THR A 39 11.86 -7.39 -6.18
C THR A 39 11.43 -5.97 -6.51
N LEU A 40 12.08 -5.33 -7.49
CA LEU A 40 11.66 -4.03 -8.01
C LEU A 40 10.29 -4.11 -8.69
N GLN A 41 10.01 -5.17 -9.45
CA GLN A 41 8.71 -5.36 -10.07
C GLN A 41 7.60 -5.65 -9.04
N GLU A 42 7.90 -6.43 -8.01
CA GLU A 42 6.99 -6.68 -6.89
C GLU A 42 6.62 -5.38 -6.18
N ALA A 43 7.60 -4.51 -5.90
CA ALA A 43 7.39 -3.20 -5.30
C ALA A 43 6.53 -2.29 -6.20
N ARG A 44 6.82 -2.22 -7.51
CA ARG A 44 5.97 -1.48 -8.48
C ARG A 44 4.53 -1.98 -8.52
N ASN A 45 4.34 -3.30 -8.53
CA ASN A 45 3.00 -3.89 -8.53
C ASN A 45 2.25 -3.60 -7.22
N ALA A 46 2.94 -3.56 -6.09
CA ALA A 46 2.35 -3.17 -4.81
C ALA A 46 1.93 -1.71 -4.83
N ILE A 47 2.78 -0.81 -5.34
CA ILE A 47 2.51 0.63 -5.45
C ILE A 47 1.23 0.86 -6.27
N GLY A 48 1.16 0.28 -7.47
CA GLY A 48 -0.03 0.43 -8.31
C GLY A 48 -1.31 -0.07 -7.65
N LYS A 49 -1.24 -1.09 -6.78
CA LYS A 49 -2.42 -1.54 -6.00
C LYS A 49 -2.78 -0.54 -4.90
N ALA A 50 -1.78 0.04 -4.22
CA ALA A 50 -1.99 1.01 -3.16
C ALA A 50 -2.57 2.32 -3.68
N GLU A 51 -2.09 2.82 -4.83
CA GLU A 51 -2.67 3.98 -5.52
C GLU A 51 -4.17 3.76 -5.79
N ASN A 52 -4.52 2.65 -6.43
CA ASN A 52 -5.92 2.31 -6.72
C ASN A 52 -6.79 2.19 -5.46
N ALA A 53 -6.23 1.70 -4.35
CA ALA A 53 -6.95 1.59 -3.08
C ALA A 53 -7.12 2.95 -2.40
N LEU A 54 -6.12 3.82 -2.48
CA LEU A 54 -6.17 5.19 -1.97
C LEU A 54 -7.15 6.06 -2.74
N ASP A 55 -7.21 5.95 -4.07
CA ASP A 55 -8.19 6.65 -4.89
C ASP A 55 -9.62 6.28 -4.44
N GLN A 56 -9.88 4.98 -4.31
CA GLN A 56 -11.18 4.48 -3.82
C GLN A 56 -11.49 4.95 -2.40
N ALA A 57 -10.48 5.02 -1.52
CA ALA A 57 -10.68 5.45 -0.14
C ALA A 57 -10.93 6.95 -0.03
N THR A 58 -10.20 7.75 -0.81
CA THR A 58 -10.31 9.22 -0.85
C THR A 58 -11.67 9.64 -1.42
N ASP A 59 -12.17 8.95 -2.45
CA ASP A 59 -13.50 9.19 -3.01
C ASP A 59 -14.64 8.93 -1.99
N GLN A 60 -14.39 8.08 -1.00
CA GLN A 60 -15.38 7.68 0.02
C GLN A 60 -15.22 8.45 1.33
N SER A 61 -14.01 8.92 1.66
CA SER A 61 -13.72 9.56 2.94
C SER A 61 -12.42 10.37 2.95
N ASP A 62 -12.48 11.57 3.52
CA ASP A 62 -11.30 12.38 3.90
C ASP A 62 -10.71 11.96 5.26
N ALA A 63 -10.75 10.66 5.58
CA ALA A 63 -10.27 10.20 6.88
C ALA A 63 -8.74 10.43 7.02
N PRO A 64 -8.25 10.86 8.19
CA PRO A 64 -6.81 11.02 8.43
C PRO A 64 -5.99 9.75 8.14
N ALA A 65 -6.60 8.59 8.31
CA ALA A 65 -6.00 7.30 7.98
C ALA A 65 -5.67 7.15 6.48
N VAL A 66 -6.49 7.71 5.59
CA VAL A 66 -6.26 7.71 4.14
C VAL A 66 -5.10 8.65 3.80
N GLN A 67 -5.07 9.83 4.40
CA GLN A 67 -3.99 10.80 4.22
C GLN A 67 -2.63 10.22 4.69
N GLN A 68 -2.60 9.56 5.84
CA GLN A 68 -1.40 8.90 6.35
C GLN A 68 -0.93 7.77 5.43
N ALA A 69 -1.87 6.98 4.87
CA ALA A 69 -1.54 5.92 3.92
C ALA A 69 -0.98 6.50 2.60
N ALA A 70 -1.51 7.63 2.13
CA ALA A 70 -1.00 8.34 0.96
C ALA A 70 0.41 8.91 1.18
N GLU A 71 0.66 9.50 2.34
CA GLU A 71 1.99 10.01 2.71
C GLU A 71 3.01 8.86 2.78
N SER A 72 2.65 7.76 3.44
CA SER A 72 3.51 6.57 3.54
C SER A 72 3.81 5.98 2.15
N LEU A 73 2.81 5.91 1.26
CA LEU A 73 3.00 5.45 -0.12
C LEU A 73 3.99 6.34 -0.87
N SER A 74 3.84 7.67 -0.78
CA SER A 74 4.73 8.61 -1.45
C SER A 74 6.18 8.50 -0.97
N GLU A 75 6.39 8.29 0.33
CA GLU A 75 7.74 8.02 0.88
C GLU A 75 8.34 6.73 0.31
N ASP A 76 7.54 5.66 0.22
CA ASP A 76 7.98 4.38 -0.32
C ASP A 76 8.27 4.43 -1.82
N GLU A 77 7.48 5.16 -2.59
CA GLU A 77 7.74 5.43 -4.01
C GLU A 77 9.07 6.15 -4.20
N ALA A 78 9.34 7.20 -3.41
CA ALA A 78 10.60 7.93 -3.46
C ALA A 78 11.78 7.03 -3.10
N ARG A 79 11.62 6.14 -2.10
CA ARG A 79 12.62 5.12 -1.75
C ARG A 79 12.87 4.16 -2.89
N LEU A 80 11.83 3.65 -3.54
CA LEU A 80 11.98 2.73 -4.67
C LEU A 80 12.65 3.41 -5.88
N GLN A 81 12.27 4.64 -6.20
CA GLN A 81 12.89 5.42 -7.29
C GLN A 81 14.38 5.64 -7.08
N SER A 82 14.85 5.70 -5.83
CA SER A 82 16.30 5.81 -5.53
C SER A 82 17.12 4.56 -5.89
N LEU A 83 16.45 3.42 -6.17
CA LEU A 83 17.08 2.17 -6.58
C LEU A 83 17.08 1.94 -8.10
N GLU A 84 16.38 2.78 -8.86
CA GLU A 84 16.29 2.71 -10.33
C GLU A 84 17.33 3.59 -11.03
#